data_AF-A0A561SN87-F1
#
_entry.id   AF-A0A561SN87-F1
#
_cell.length_a   1.000
_cell.length_b   1.000
_cell.length_c   1.000
_cell.angle_alpha   90.00
_cell.angle_beta   90.00
_cell.angle_gamma   90.00
#
_symmetry.space_group_name_H-M   'P 1'
#
loop_
_entity.id
_entity.type
_entity.pdbx_description
1 polymer ?
#
loop_
_entity_poly.entity_id
_entity_poly.type
_entity_poly.pdbx_seq_one_letter_code
_entity_poly.pdbx_strand_id
1 'polypeptide(L)' 'MNTTAYCDRCPARARVRAALPAGELHFCNHHIREHRDRLLEAGAQLITLPGRPAPIAEKPHLRDLAA' A
#
# COMPACT_ATOMS: atom_id res chain seq x y z
N MET A 1 10.13 -14.95 -0.77
CA MET A 1 9.60 -14.05 -1.82
C MET A 1 8.95 -12.83 -1.18
N ASN A 2 9.50 -11.62 -1.39
CA ASN A 2 8.76 -10.38 -1.19
C ASN A 2 7.90 -10.16 -2.43
N THR A 3 6.70 -10.74 -2.44
CA THR A 3 5.70 -10.44 -3.47
C THR A 3 5.24 -9.01 -3.23
N THR A 4 5.86 -8.04 -3.92
CA THR A 4 5.37 -6.67 -3.90
C THR A 4 4.05 -6.64 -4.65
N ALA A 5 2.94 -6.54 -3.92
CA ALA A 5 1.61 -6.39 -4.49
C ALA A 5 1.39 -4.95 -4.97
N TYR A 6 0.80 -4.81 -6.15
CA TYR A 6 0.37 -3.54 -6.73
C TYR A 6 -1.13 -3.35 -6.54
N CYS A 7 -1.61 -2.12 -6.72
CA CYS A 7 -3.03 -1.85 -6.72
C CYS A 7 -3.68 -2.44 -7.97
N ASP A 8 -4.84 -3.08 -7.83
CA ASP A 8 -5.58 -3.65 -8.95
C ASP A 8 -6.17 -2.60 -9.91
N ARG A 9 -6.11 -1.31 -9.54
CA ARG A 9 -6.59 -0.17 -10.33
C ARG A 9 -5.52 0.78 -10.83
N CYS A 10 -4.28 0.70 -10.35
CA CYS A 10 -3.19 1.54 -10.84
C CYS A 10 -1.82 0.93 -10.52
N PRO A 11 -0.74 1.35 -11.20
CA PRO A 11 0.60 0.82 -10.97
C PRO A 11 1.24 1.18 -9.60
N ALA A 12 0.49 1.81 -8.68
CA ALA A 12 1.00 2.15 -7.35
C ALA A 12 1.10 0.89 -6.45
N ARG A 13 2.00 0.93 -5.46
CA ARG A 13 2.10 -0.15 -4.45
C ARG A 13 0.82 -0.26 -3.64
N ALA A 14 0.41 -1.50 -3.38
CA ALA A 14 -0.69 -1.76 -2.46
C ALA A 14 -0.31 -1.37 -1.03
N ARG A 15 -1.28 -0.79 -0.32
CA ARG A 15 -1.20 -0.44 1.11
C ARG A 15 -2.31 -1.10 1.92
N VAL A 16 -3.34 -1.61 1.24
CA VAL A 16 -4.45 -2.35 1.84
C VAL A 16 -4.69 -3.60 1.00
N ARG A 17 -4.89 -4.72 1.69
CA ARG A 17 -5.37 -5.97 1.12
C ARG A 17 -6.79 -6.21 1.62
N ALA A 18 -7.73 -6.38 0.71
CA ALA A 18 -9.09 -6.77 1.00
C ALA A 18 -9.20 -8.29 0.85
N ALA A 19 -9.34 -9.00 1.96
CA ALA A 19 -9.55 -10.45 1.96
C ALA A 19 -11.05 -10.74 1.85
N LEU A 20 -11.45 -11.46 0.81
CA LEU A 20 -12.82 -11.89 0.54
C LEU A 20 -12.92 -13.43 0.62
N PRO A 21 -14.12 -13.99 0.80
CA PRO A 21 -14.30 -15.45 0.76
C PRO A 21 -13.84 -16.09 -0.57
N ALA A 22 -13.94 -15.34 -1.67
CA ALA A 22 -13.58 -15.81 -3.01
C ALA A 22 -12.12 -15.50 -3.42
N GLY A 23 -11.34 -14.81 -2.59
CA GLY A 23 -9.97 -14.41 -2.93
C GLY A 23 -9.55 -13.09 -2.28
N GLU A 24 -8.59 -12.39 -2.86
CA GLU A 24 -8.11 -11.12 -2.34
C GLU A 24 -7.93 -10.06 -3.42
N LEU A 25 -8.14 -8.80 -3.04
CA LEU A 25 -7.90 -7.62 -3.86
C LEU A 25 -6.91 -6.69 -3.15
N HIS A 26 -6.15 -5.93 -3.92
CA HIS A 26 -5.09 -5.07 -3.44
C HIS A 26 -5.32 -3.62 -3.87
N PHE A 27 -5.26 -2.70 -2.90
CA PHE A 27 -5.51 -1.28 -3.14
C PHE A 27 -4.38 -0.41 -2.61
N CYS A 28 -4.04 0.64 -3.37
CA CYS A 28 -3.21 1.73 -2.87
C CYS A 28 -4.03 2.59 -1.88
N ASN A 29 -3.35 3.46 -1.14
CA ASN A 29 -4.01 4.34 -0.17
C ASN A 29 -5.03 5.31 -0.81
N HIS A 30 -4.92 5.53 -2.12
CA HIS A 30 -5.85 6.34 -2.90
C HIS A 30 -7.16 5.56 -3.20
N HIS A 31 -7.08 4.46 -3.94
CA HIS A 31 -8.28 3.75 -4.41
C HIS A 31 -9.02 2.97 -3.32
N ILE A 32 -8.38 2.66 -2.19
CA ILE A 32 -9.13 2.04 -1.09
C ILE A 32 -10.26 2.94 -0.59
N ARG A 33 -10.11 4.27 -0.66
CA ARG A 33 -11.14 5.23 -0.20
C ARG A 33 -12.40 5.16 -1.07
N GLU A 34 -12.23 4.95 -2.36
CA GLU A 34 -13.33 4.82 -3.32
C GLU A 34 -14.04 3.46 -3.21
N HIS A 35 -13.28 2.39 -2.95
CA HIS A 35 -13.82 1.03 -2.97
C HIS A 35 -14.18 0.48 -1.58
N ARG A 36 -13.87 1.18 -0.50
CA ARG A 36 -14.01 0.69 0.88
C ARG A 36 -15.41 0.15 1.17
N ASP A 37 -16.44 0.94 0.90
CA ASP A 37 -17.79 0.60 1.36
C ASP A 37 -18.34 -0.61 0.60
N ARG A 38 -18.15 -0.66 -0.72
CA ARG A 38 -18.52 -1.83 -1.54
C ARG A 38 -17.75 -3.10 -1.15
N LEU A 39 -16.48 -2.98 -0.75
CA LEU A 39 -15.71 -4.12 -0.26
C LEU A 39 -16.27 -4.63 1.07
N LEU A 40 -16.62 -3.73 1.99
CA LEU A 40 -17.23 -4.11 3.27
C LEU A 40 -18.61 -4.75 3.08
N GLU A 41 -19.44 -4.21 2.19
CA GLU A 41 -20.72 -4.81 1.80
C GLU A 41 -20.55 -6.23 1.21
N ALA A 42 -19.47 -6.45 0.46
CA ALA A 42 -19.10 -7.76 -0.07
C ALA A 42 -18.46 -8.70 0.98
N GLY A 43 -18.40 -8.29 2.25
CA GLY A 43 -17.85 -9.10 3.34
C GLY A 43 -16.32 -9.12 3.40
N ALA A 44 -15.65 -8.13 2.80
CA ALA A 44 -14.20 -8.09 2.81
C ALA A 44 -13.64 -7.67 4.18
N GLN A 45 -12.58 -8.35 4.62
CA GLN A 45 -11.74 -7.88 5.71
C GLN A 45 -10.60 -7.02 5.15
N LEU A 46 -10.54 -5.76 5.57
CA LEU A 46 -9.50 -4.82 5.12
C LEU A 46 -8.29 -4.87 6.05
N ILE A 47 -7.14 -5.26 5.49
CA ILE A 47 -5.88 -5.44 6.21
C ILE A 47 -4.89 -4.40 5.69
N THR A 48 -4.42 -3.51 6.57
CA THR A 48 -3.35 -2.57 6.24
C THR A 48 -2.04 -3.33 6.06
N LEU A 49 -1.44 -3.20 4.89
CA LEU A 49 -0.15 -3.81 4.59
C LEU A 49 0.99 -2.97 5.15
N PRO A 50 2.02 -3.61 5.72
CA PRO A 50 3.25 -2.90 6.07
C PRO A 50 3.90 -2.45 4.76
N GLY A 51 3.94 -1.15 4.53
CA GLY A 51 4.88 -0.61 3.56
C GLY A 51 6.02 0.00 4.33
N ARG A 52 7.21 -0.59 4.18
CA ARG A 52 8.44 0.15 4.51
C ARG A 52 8.32 1.47 3.75
N PRO A 53 8.30 2.64 4.42
CA PRO A 53 8.54 3.87 3.68
C PRO A 53 9.81 3.60 2.87
N ALA A 54 9.82 3.90 1.57
CA ALA A 54 11.10 3.97 0.89
C ALA A 54 11.98 4.82 1.81
N PRO A 55 13.19 4.38 2.19
CA PRO A 55 14.07 5.29 2.90
C PRO A 55 14.04 6.55 2.05
N ILE A 56 13.58 7.65 2.64
CA ILE A 56 13.97 8.94 2.11
C ILE A 56 15.48 8.79 2.09
N ALA A 57 16.08 8.70 0.90
CA ALA A 57 17.51 8.79 0.81
C ALA A 57 17.77 10.17 1.40
N GLU A 58 18.12 10.19 2.68
CA GLU A 58 18.54 11.39 3.36
C GLU A 58 19.65 11.91 2.47
N LYS A 59 19.36 12.98 1.73
CA LYS A 59 20.44 13.72 1.09
C LYS A 59 21.21 14.27 2.28
N PRO A 60 22.46 13.84 2.53
CA PRO A 60 23.23 14.41 3.61
C PRO A 60 23.19 15.92 3.45
N HIS A 61 22.88 16.65 4.51
CA HIS A 61 22.96 18.09 4.42
C HIS A 61 24.41 18.43 4.10
N LEU A 62 24.63 19.30 3.11
CA LEU A 62 25.97 19.70 2.66
C LEU A 62 26.89 20.17 3.82
N ARG A 63 26.29 20.61 4.94
CA ARG A 63 26.98 21.05 6.15
C ARG A 63 27.61 19.90 6.95
N ASP A 64 27.13 18.67 6.79
CA ASP A 64 27.60 17.48 7.51
C ASP A 64 28.77 16.78 6.80
N LEU A 65 29.11 17.21 5.58
CA LEU A 65 30.21 16.65 4.77
C LEU A 65 31.52 17.45 4.89
N ALA A 66 31.54 18.51 5.69
CA ALA A 66 32.72 19.32 5.94
C ALA A 66 33.29 19.00 7.33
N ALA A 67 34.13 17.96 7.39
CA ALA A 67 35.04 17.67 8.49
C ALA A 67 36.42 17.29 7.93
#